data_AF-A0A381PKD1-F1
#
_entry.id   AF-A0A381PKD1-F1
#
_cell.length_a   1.000
_cell.length_b   1.000
_cell.length_c   1.000
_cell.angle_alpha   90.00
_cell.angle_beta   90.00
_cell.angle_gamma   90.00
#
_symmetry.space_group_name_H-M   'P 1'
#
loop_
_entity.id
_entity.type
_entity.pdbx_description
1 polymer ?
#
loop_
_entity_poly.entity_id
_entity_poly.type
_entity_poly.pdbx_seq_one_letter_code
_entity_poly.pdbx_strand_id
1 'polypeptide(L)'
;MIGSAQEEVTWENPFSASERREMVSAGLAAANLEPKAIVAVEDVNDNNRWVSHSIAQLPPFDYVYSANSLVQRLFREADYSVTAVQLQNRQVWEGAAIRQALAVDEAWEAALQPEIVVLVRRFGGPERLRKLAPE
;
A
#
# COMPACT_ATOMS: atom_id res chain seq x y z
N MET A 1 5.40 -1.48 -6.11
CA MET A 1 4.60 -0.29 -6.46
C MET A 1 3.83 0.14 -5.23
N ILE A 2 3.71 1.45 -5.00
CA ILE A 2 2.76 2.06 -4.07
C ILE A 2 1.70 2.75 -4.94
N GLY A 3 0.50 2.20 -5.01
CA GLY A 3 -0.61 2.76 -5.81
C GLY A 3 -1.28 3.94 -5.11
N SER A 4 -2.19 4.61 -5.83
CA SER A 4 -2.92 5.79 -5.31
C SER A 4 -1.98 6.84 -4.71
N ALA A 5 -0.88 7.14 -5.40
CA ALA A 5 0.15 8.03 -4.90
C ALA A 5 -0.34 9.48 -4.69
N GLN A 6 -1.36 9.90 -5.44
CA GLN A 6 -2.02 11.19 -5.32
C GLN A 6 -2.92 11.32 -4.08
N GLU A 7 -3.29 10.20 -3.45
CA GLU A 7 -4.17 10.19 -2.28
C GLU A 7 -3.37 10.35 -0.99
N GLU A 8 -3.76 11.34 -0.20
CA GLU A 8 -3.21 11.60 1.13
C GLU A 8 -4.22 12.33 2.03
N VAL A 9 -4.07 12.18 3.35
CA VAL A 9 -4.88 12.86 4.36
C VAL A 9 -6.39 12.57 4.21
N THR A 10 -6.75 11.35 3.82
CA THR A 10 -8.13 10.84 3.84
C THR A 10 -8.28 9.64 4.78
N TRP A 11 -9.52 9.26 5.12
CA TRP A 11 -9.77 8.08 5.95
C TRP A 11 -9.18 6.82 5.33
N GLU A 12 -9.30 6.67 4.01
CA GLU A 12 -8.85 5.52 3.25
C GLU A 12 -7.34 5.57 2.98
N ASN A 13 -6.80 6.78 2.76
CA ASN A 13 -5.39 7.03 2.46
C ASN A 13 -4.81 8.09 3.42
N PRO A 14 -4.57 7.73 4.69
CA PRO A 14 -4.15 8.71 5.69
C PRO A 14 -2.70 9.18 5.50
N PHE A 15 -1.86 8.38 4.84
CA PHE A 15 -0.43 8.63 4.68
C PHE A 15 -0.07 9.02 3.25
N SER A 16 0.82 9.99 3.10
CA SER A 16 1.32 10.43 1.79
C SER A 16 2.12 9.33 1.09
N ALA A 17 2.38 9.51 -0.21
CA ALA A 17 3.24 8.59 -0.95
C ALA A 17 4.66 8.50 -0.37
N SER A 18 5.21 9.60 0.16
CA SER A 18 6.54 9.63 0.77
C SER A 18 6.58 8.90 2.11
N GLU A 19 5.56 9.11 2.96
CA GLU A 19 5.41 8.39 4.24
C GLU A 19 5.26 6.89 4.00
N ARG A 20 4.41 6.49 3.04
CA ARG A 20 4.23 5.08 2.65
C ARG A 20 5.51 4.47 2.09
N ARG A 21 6.28 5.21 1.28
CA ARG A 21 7.56 4.76 0.75
C ARG A 21 8.57 4.52 1.87
N GLU A 22 8.64 5.42 2.85
CA GLU A 22 9.53 5.24 3.99
C GLU A 22 9.15 4.01 4.82
N MET A 23 7.86 3.81 5.07
CA MET A 23 7.36 2.59 5.75
C MET A 23 7.75 1.33 4.99
N VAL A 24 7.46 1.25 3.69
CA VAL A 24 7.81 0.06 2.88
C VAL A 24 9.32 -0.17 2.87
N SER A 25 10.11 0.89 2.73
CA SER A 25 11.58 0.79 2.75
C SER A 25 12.10 0.26 4.08
N ALA A 26 11.55 0.74 5.21
CA ALA A 26 11.96 0.31 6.54
C ALA A 26 11.63 -1.18 6.78
N GLY A 27 10.41 -1.61 6.43
CA GLY A 27 10.01 -3.01 6.62
C GLY A 27 10.78 -3.99 5.73
N LEU A 28 11.09 -3.59 4.49
CA LEU A 28 11.96 -4.40 3.62
C LEU A 28 13.39 -4.49 4.17
N ALA A 29 13.95 -3.38 4.65
CA ALA A 29 15.29 -3.38 5.25
C ALA A 29 15.35 -4.26 6.51
N ALA A 30 14.34 -4.21 7.39
CA ALA A 30 14.25 -5.07 8.57
C ALA A 30 14.15 -6.57 8.22
N ALA A 31 13.56 -6.89 7.06
CA ALA A 31 13.51 -8.24 6.50
C ALA A 31 14.78 -8.65 5.73
N ASN A 32 15.82 -7.81 5.69
CA ASN A 32 17.03 -7.98 4.86
C ASN A 32 16.73 -8.14 3.36
N LEU A 33 15.72 -7.41 2.88
CA LEU A 33 15.32 -7.38 1.47
C LEU A 33 15.72 -6.04 0.84
N GLU A 34 16.49 -6.13 -0.24
CA GLU A 34 16.93 -4.96 -1.01
C GLU A 34 16.15 -4.90 -2.34
N PRO A 35 15.06 -4.09 -2.41
CA PRO A 35 14.27 -3.98 -3.64
C PRO A 35 15.05 -3.22 -4.71
N LYS A 36 14.91 -3.63 -5.98
CA LYS A 36 15.45 -2.85 -7.11
C LYS A 36 14.88 -1.43 -7.18
N ALA A 37 13.60 -1.28 -6.86
CA ALA A 37 12.92 0.01 -6.84
C ALA A 37 11.64 -0.02 -5.98
N ILE A 38 11.36 1.09 -5.30
CA ILE A 38 10.05 1.39 -4.70
C ILE A 38 9.50 2.63 -5.41
N VAL A 39 8.52 2.41 -6.29
CA VAL A 39 7.90 3.45 -7.13
C VAL A 39 6.48 3.71 -6.66
N ALA A 40 6.16 4.98 -6.40
CA ALA A 40 4.81 5.46 -6.17
C ALA A 40 4.17 5.81 -7.52
N VAL A 41 2.95 5.34 -7.76
CA VAL A 41 2.24 5.49 -9.03
C VAL A 41 0.86 6.08 -8.74
N GLU A 42 0.53 7.15 -9.44
CA GLU A 42 -0.78 7.78 -9.37
C GLU A 42 -1.83 6.93 -10.12
N ASP A 43 -3.07 6.99 -9.68
CA ASP A 43 -4.15 6.34 -10.39
C ASP A 43 -4.60 7.20 -11.58
N VAL A 44 -4.77 6.57 -12.73
CA VAL A 44 -5.57 7.13 -13.82
C VAL A 44 -6.99 6.59 -13.69
N ASN A 45 -7.98 7.49 -13.73
CA ASN A 45 -9.40 7.13 -13.67
C ASN A 45 -9.91 6.53 -15.01
N ASP A 46 -9.13 5.60 -15.58
CA ASP A 46 -9.39 4.90 -16.83
C ASP A 46 -8.67 3.55 -16.82
N ASN A 47 -9.42 2.48 -16.58
CA ASN A 47 -8.90 1.12 -16.54
C ASN A 47 -8.21 0.69 -17.85
N ASN A 48 -8.64 1.20 -19.00
CA ASN A 48 -8.05 0.85 -20.30
C ASN A 48 -6.65 1.45 -20.46
N ARG A 49 -6.36 2.56 -19.76
CA ARG A 49 -5.06 3.23 -19.78
C ARG A 49 -4.18 2.87 -18.60
N TRP A 50 -4.76 2.32 -17.53
CA TRP A 50 -4.07 2.10 -16.27
C TRP A 50 -2.82 1.23 -16.38
N VAL A 51 -2.84 0.17 -17.19
CA VAL A 51 -1.67 -0.71 -17.37
C VAL A 51 -0.52 0.03 -18.05
N SER A 52 -0.78 0.67 -19.20
CA SER A 52 0.24 1.43 -19.92
C SER A 52 0.77 2.61 -19.11
N HIS A 53 -0.12 3.30 -18.38
CA HIS A 53 0.25 4.37 -17.45
C HIS A 53 1.18 3.88 -16.34
N SER A 54 0.86 2.71 -15.76
CA SER A 54 1.67 2.09 -14.71
C SER A 54 3.04 1.66 -15.21
N ILE A 55 3.10 0.94 -16.33
CA ILE A 55 4.36 0.43 -16.90
C ILE A 55 5.30 1.58 -17.27
N ALA A 56 4.78 2.70 -17.78
CA ALA A 56 5.59 3.86 -18.15
C ALA A 56 6.39 4.47 -16.98
N GLN A 57 5.96 4.24 -15.74
CA GLN A 57 6.61 4.75 -14.52
C GLN A 57 7.50 3.70 -13.84
N LEU A 58 7.36 2.44 -14.21
CA LEU A 58 8.06 1.33 -13.57
C LEU A 58 9.32 0.95 -14.34
N PRO A 59 10.40 0.53 -13.64
CA PRO A 59 11.48 -0.20 -14.29
C PRO A 59 10.95 -1.47 -14.97
N PRO A 60 11.67 -2.03 -15.97
CA PRO A 60 11.25 -3.28 -16.62
C PRO A 60 11.02 -4.42 -15.62
N PHE A 61 9.96 -5.21 -15.84
CA PHE A 61 9.57 -6.36 -15.03
C PHE A 61 8.85 -7.42 -15.88
N ASP A 62 8.89 -8.66 -15.43
CA ASP A 62 8.31 -9.81 -16.16
C ASP A 62 7.06 -10.39 -15.47
N TYR A 63 6.96 -10.27 -14.14
CA TYR A 63 5.94 -10.92 -13.33
C TYR A 63 5.15 -9.92 -12.48
N VAL A 64 3.84 -10.12 -12.41
CA VAL A 64 2.92 -9.33 -11.58
C VAL A 64 2.32 -10.23 -10.50
N TYR A 65 2.38 -9.78 -9.24
CA TYR A 65 1.77 -10.45 -8.10
C TYR A 65 0.63 -9.59 -7.57
N SER A 66 -0.59 -10.12 -7.53
CA SER A 66 -1.76 -9.34 -7.06
C SER A 66 -2.87 -10.21 -6.51
N ALA A 67 -3.52 -9.76 -5.43
CA ALA A 67 -4.76 -10.33 -4.91
C ALA A 67 -6.02 -9.68 -5.52
N ASN A 68 -5.86 -8.59 -6.28
CA ASN A 68 -6.96 -7.83 -6.86
C ASN A 68 -7.34 -8.39 -8.25
N SER A 69 -8.57 -8.86 -8.39
CA SER A 69 -9.07 -9.50 -9.63
C SER A 69 -9.05 -8.57 -10.85
N LEU A 70 -9.30 -7.27 -10.67
CA LEU A 70 -9.21 -6.28 -11.74
C LEU A 70 -7.76 -6.11 -12.22
N VAL A 71 -6.82 -5.90 -11.30
CA VAL A 71 -5.39 -5.79 -11.63
C VAL A 71 -4.91 -7.05 -12.35
N GLN A 72 -5.31 -8.23 -11.85
CA GLN A 72 -4.96 -9.50 -12.49
C GLN A 72 -5.49 -9.60 -13.92
N ARG A 73 -6.75 -9.20 -14.14
CA ARG A 73 -7.37 -9.22 -15.46
C ARG A 73 -6.63 -8.27 -16.42
N LEU A 74 -6.45 -7.01 -16.01
CA LEU A 74 -5.86 -5.98 -16.86
C LEU A 74 -4.42 -6.32 -17.30
N PHE A 75 -3.59 -6.84 -16.39
CA PHE A 75 -2.23 -7.25 -16.75
C PHE A 75 -2.17 -8.52 -17.61
N ARG A 76 -3.10 -9.47 -17.43
CA ARG A 76 -3.19 -10.64 -18.33
C ARG A 76 -3.61 -10.23 -19.75
N GLU A 77 -4.55 -9.29 -19.87
CA GLU A 77 -4.96 -8.73 -21.17
C GLU A 77 -3.82 -7.97 -21.87
N ALA A 78 -2.81 -7.52 -21.11
CA ALA A 78 -1.59 -6.89 -21.61
C ALA A 78 -0.40 -7.85 -21.74
N ASP A 79 -0.65 -9.17 -21.80
CA ASP A 79 0.36 -10.23 -22.00
C ASP A 79 1.43 -10.38 -20.90
N TYR A 80 1.16 -9.93 -19.67
CA TYR A 80 2.06 -10.16 -18.52
C TYR A 80 1.78 -11.47 -17.79
N SER A 81 2.83 -12.06 -17.21
CA SER A 81 2.70 -13.21 -16.32
C SER A 81 2.16 -12.80 -14.95
N VAL A 82 0.90 -13.16 -14.68
CA VAL A 82 0.21 -12.77 -13.43
C VAL A 82 0.06 -13.95 -12.48
N THR A 83 0.62 -13.81 -11.28
CA THR A 83 0.45 -14.75 -10.16
C THR A 83 -0.55 -14.19 -9.16
N ALA A 84 -1.61 -14.95 -8.89
CA ALA A 84 -2.55 -14.63 -7.82
C ALA A 84 -1.91 -14.93 -6.46
N VAL A 85 -1.96 -13.98 -5.53
CA VAL A 85 -1.45 -14.19 -4.17
C VAL A 85 -2.59 -14.41 -3.20
N GLN A 86 -2.38 -15.32 -2.23
CA GLN A 86 -3.31 -15.53 -1.14
C GLN A 86 -3.00 -14.57 0.00
N LEU A 87 -3.99 -13.78 0.39
CA LEU A 87 -3.89 -12.89 1.54
C LEU A 87 -3.91 -13.71 2.83
N GLN A 88 -3.04 -13.34 3.78
CA GLN A 88 -2.91 -13.98 5.09
C GLN A 88 -3.53 -13.10 6.16
N ASN A 89 -4.09 -13.71 7.20
CA ASN A 89 -4.61 -13.05 8.40
C ASN A 89 -5.44 -11.77 8.13
N ARG A 90 -6.40 -11.86 7.20
CA ARG A 90 -7.17 -10.69 6.73
C ARG A 90 -7.97 -9.95 7.80
N GLN A 91 -8.24 -10.60 8.94
CA GLN A 91 -8.92 -9.96 10.06
C GLN A 91 -8.03 -8.92 10.76
N VAL A 92 -6.71 -9.10 10.71
CA VAL A 92 -5.74 -8.26 11.46
C VAL A 92 -4.85 -7.46 10.50
N TRP A 93 -4.38 -8.06 9.40
CA TRP A 93 -3.41 -7.45 8.47
C TRP A 93 -4.05 -6.70 7.29
N GLU A 94 -5.31 -6.29 7.45
CA GLU A 94 -6.01 -5.49 6.45
C GLU A 94 -5.98 -4.00 6.83
N GLY A 95 -5.64 -3.15 5.87
CA GLY A 95 -5.49 -1.71 6.12
C GLY A 95 -6.74 -1.08 6.73
N ALA A 96 -7.94 -1.50 6.34
CA ALA A 96 -9.18 -1.00 6.93
C ALA A 96 -9.28 -1.29 8.45
N ALA A 97 -8.97 -2.52 8.87
CA ALA A 97 -8.96 -2.90 10.28
C ALA A 97 -7.90 -2.13 11.08
N ILE A 98 -6.68 -2.00 10.53
CA ILE A 98 -5.59 -1.26 11.17
C ILE A 98 -5.95 0.22 11.32
N ARG A 99 -6.61 0.83 10.32
CA ARG A 99 -7.05 2.23 10.41
C ARG A 99 -8.13 2.45 11.47
N GLN A 100 -9.08 1.52 11.59
CA GLN A 100 -10.07 1.54 12.66
C GLN A 100 -9.40 1.47 14.04
N ALA A 101 -8.48 0.52 14.22
CA ALA A 101 -7.70 0.34 15.44
C ALA A 101 -6.86 1.58 15.79
N LEU A 102 -6.22 2.20 14.81
CA LEU A 102 -5.48 3.46 14.97
C LEU A 102 -6.37 4.63 15.42
N ALA A 103 -7.60 4.74 14.90
CA ALA A 103 -8.49 5.86 15.22
C ALA A 103 -8.92 5.86 16.71
N VAL A 104 -9.04 4.66 17.29
CA VAL A 104 -9.33 4.47 18.73
C VAL A 104 -8.07 4.27 19.59
N ASP A 105 -6.89 4.30 18.97
CA ASP A 105 -5.57 4.04 19.57
C ASP A 105 -5.51 2.72 20.38
N GLU A 106 -6.10 1.65 19.82
CA GLU A 106 -6.20 0.34 20.47
C GLU A 106 -5.61 -0.77 19.60
N ALA A 107 -4.61 -1.49 20.14
CA ALA A 107 -4.10 -2.77 19.64
C ALA A 107 -3.61 -2.82 18.17
N TRP A 108 -3.31 -1.68 17.54
CA TRP A 108 -2.88 -1.63 16.14
C TRP A 108 -1.41 -2.00 15.95
N GLU A 109 -0.57 -1.84 16.98
CA GLU A 109 0.88 -2.07 16.90
C GLU A 109 1.23 -3.53 16.63
N ALA A 110 0.44 -4.46 17.19
CA ALA A 110 0.65 -5.90 16.99
C ALA A 110 0.39 -6.36 15.54
N ALA A 111 -0.31 -5.54 14.74
CA ALA A 111 -0.56 -5.83 13.33
C ALA A 111 0.60 -5.39 12.41
N LEU A 112 1.58 -4.67 12.93
CA LEU A 112 2.66 -4.06 12.16
C LEU A 112 4.04 -4.49 12.67
N GLN A 113 5.04 -4.37 11.80
CA GLN A 113 6.44 -4.57 12.22
C GLN A 113 6.88 -3.38 13.11
N PRO A 114 7.78 -3.59 14.09
CA PRO A 114 8.15 -2.55 15.07
C PRO A 114 8.64 -1.23 14.46
N GLU A 115 9.42 -1.30 13.39
CA GLU A 115 9.94 -0.15 12.64
C GLU A 115 8.82 0.66 11.99
N ILE A 116 7.74 0.00 11.55
CA ILE A 116 6.56 0.68 11.01
C ILE A 116 5.76 1.34 12.12
N VAL A 117 5.66 0.72 13.30
CA VAL A 117 5.02 1.32 14.48
C VAL A 117 5.68 2.64 14.86
N VAL A 118 7.02 2.67 14.88
CA VAL A 118 7.78 3.91 15.14
C VAL A 118 7.45 4.99 14.12
N LEU A 119 7.41 4.64 12.83
CA LEU A 119 7.10 5.58 11.76
C LEU A 119 5.66 6.10 11.84
N VAL A 120 4.68 5.22 12.05
CA VAL A 120 3.27 5.59 12.20
C VAL A 120 3.08 6.57 13.35
N ARG A 121 3.72 6.34 14.51
CA ARG A 121 3.71 7.29 15.63
C ARG A 121 4.41 8.60 15.28
N ARG A 122 5.58 8.54 14.63
CA ARG A 122 6.33 9.73 14.20
C ARG A 122 5.54 10.61 13.23
N PHE A 123 4.71 10.02 12.38
CA PHE A 123 3.82 10.73 11.46
C PHE A 123 2.49 11.19 12.08
N GLY A 124 2.25 10.89 13.36
CA GLY A 124 1.00 11.22 14.05
C GLY A 124 -0.21 10.44 13.53
N GLY A 125 0.00 9.16 13.17
CA GLY A 125 -1.03 8.30 12.59
C GLY A 125 -2.31 8.20 13.42
N PRO A 126 -2.26 7.87 14.72
CA PRO A 126 -3.44 7.79 15.58
C PRO A 126 -4.23 9.11 15.63
N GLU A 127 -3.55 10.24 15.82
CA GLU A 127 -4.19 11.56 15.89
C GLU A 127 -4.80 11.95 14.55
N ARG A 128 -4.11 11.64 13.44
CA ARG A 128 -4.58 11.91 12.08
C ARG A 128 -5.84 11.11 11.78
N LEU A 129 -5.84 9.80 12.06
CA LEU A 129 -6.99 8.95 11.79
C LEU A 129 -8.18 9.22 12.69
N ARG A 130 -7.96 9.62 13.95
CA ARG A 130 -9.06 10.07 14.83
C ARG A 130 -9.78 11.29 14.26
N LYS A 131 -9.06 12.21 13.61
CA LYS A 131 -9.65 13.40 12.96
C LYS A 131 -10.35 13.09 11.64
N LEU A 132 -9.89 12.06 10.93
CA LEU A 132 -10.43 11.65 9.63
C LEU A 132 -11.52 10.59 9.75
N ALA A 133 -11.76 10.06 10.95
CA ALA A 133 -12.74 9.02 11.19
C ALA A 133 -14.13 9.50 10.73
N PRO A 134 -14.85 8.70 9.91
CA PRO A 134 -16.22 9.00 9.55
C PRO A 134 -17.13 8.95 10.79
N GLU A 135 -18.19 9.74 10.78
CA GLU A 135 -19.23 9.76 11.83
C GLU A 135 -20.00 8.43 11.93
#